data_AF-A0A068S2V1-F1
#
_entry.id   AF-A0A068S2V1-F1
#
_cell.length_a   1.000
_cell.length_b   1.000
_cell.length_c   1.000
_cell.angle_alpha   90.00
_cell.angle_beta   90.00
_cell.angle_gamma   90.00
#
_symmetry.space_group_name_H-M   'P 1'
#
loop_
_entity.id
_entity.type
_entity.pdbx_description
1 polymer ?
#
loop_
_entity_poly.entity_id
_entity_poly.type
_entity_poly.pdbx_seq_one_letter_code
_entity_poly.pdbx_strand_id
1 'polypeptide(L)'
;MSIKDRLARIRLDPFPQLTHVFGEYLCKPRLVILTAILTKICLDRLYQYSAIVNPNGQLDAEGKPTLDILEYHHPSTADDIYSFLAGYGAKGREAYLSLLFYDNAFLLCRTLPLCLLTYMGFKRAPQWIRPGVWIHLLTTAWDLGENALLYIILKTYPRRLDFVAWLATGFIQGKWVLFWATIFLIFVSVGSAIYYTFHSMLADSVMVLQNDKKDKENARRHVDAVLKRQRALAAASAAGKKKQS
;
A
#
# COMPACT_ATOMS: atom_id res chain seq x y z
N MET A 1 -15.81 29.85 12.99
CA MET A 1 -15.54 28.56 12.32
C MET A 1 -14.10 28.18 12.58
N SER A 2 -13.85 27.05 13.25
CA SER A 2 -12.52 26.61 13.68
C SER A 2 -11.64 26.20 12.49
N ILE A 3 -10.32 26.31 12.62
CA ILE A 3 -9.35 25.79 11.64
C ILE A 3 -9.58 24.28 11.42
N LYS A 4 -9.98 23.55 12.47
CA LYS A 4 -10.37 22.13 12.37
C LYS A 4 -11.55 21.90 11.42
N ASP A 5 -12.53 22.80 11.41
CA ASP A 5 -13.73 22.69 10.56
C ASP A 5 -13.41 22.97 9.08
N ARG A 6 -12.37 23.76 8.80
CA ARG A 6 -11.89 24.01 7.42
C ARG A 6 -11.05 22.86 6.90
N LEU A 7 -10.14 22.34 7.73
CA LEU A 7 -9.30 21.19 7.37
C LEU A 7 -10.11 19.91 7.20
N ALA A 8 -11.22 19.74 7.93
CA ALA A 8 -12.13 18.61 7.75
C ALA A 8 -12.80 18.55 6.37
N ARG A 9 -12.81 19.64 5.60
CA ARG A 9 -13.37 19.67 4.23
C ARG A 9 -12.37 19.19 3.18
N ILE A 10 -11.08 19.31 3.43
CA ILE A 10 -10.04 18.87 2.48
C ILE A 10 -9.72 17.41 2.80
N ARG A 11 -10.15 16.52 1.92
CA ARG A 11 -9.82 15.09 1.99
C ARG A 11 -8.75 14.79 0.95
N LEU A 12 -7.68 14.13 1.38
CA LEU A 12 -6.65 13.65 0.46
C LEU A 12 -7.16 12.47 -0.38
N ASP A 13 -8.04 11.64 0.17
CA ASP A 13 -8.71 10.56 -0.57
C ASP A 13 -9.93 11.12 -1.33
N PRO A 14 -9.91 11.15 -2.67
CA PRO A 14 -11.04 11.59 -3.48
C PRO A 14 -12.25 10.65 -3.38
N PHE A 15 -12.06 9.36 -3.08
CA PHE A 15 -13.13 8.37 -3.04
C PHE A 15 -12.98 7.39 -1.85
N PRO A 16 -13.18 7.86 -0.60
CA PRO A 16 -12.89 7.09 0.60
C PRO A 16 -13.74 5.82 0.76
N GLN A 17 -14.96 5.80 0.23
CA GLN A 17 -15.80 4.61 0.24
C GLN A 17 -15.23 3.51 -0.65
N LEU A 18 -14.76 3.87 -1.86
CA LEU A 18 -14.13 2.92 -2.78
C LEU A 18 -12.81 2.40 -2.19
N THR A 19 -11.98 3.29 -1.65
CA THR A 19 -10.75 2.90 -0.93
C THR A 19 -11.05 1.90 0.19
N HIS A 20 -12.09 2.14 1.00
CA HIS A 20 -12.44 1.24 2.09
C HIS A 20 -12.92 -0.13 1.59
N VAL A 21 -13.85 -0.17 0.62
CA VAL A 21 -14.35 -1.43 0.05
C VAL A 21 -13.22 -2.22 -0.58
N PHE A 22 -12.38 -1.55 -1.36
CA PHE A 22 -11.22 -2.16 -2.00
C PHE A 22 -10.20 -2.66 -0.98
N GLY A 23 -9.87 -1.86 0.03
CA GLY A 23 -8.96 -2.21 1.10
C GLY A 23 -9.42 -3.43 1.92
N GLU A 24 -10.68 -3.46 2.33
CA GLU A 24 -11.25 -4.62 3.04
C GLU A 24 -11.26 -5.89 2.17
N TYR A 25 -11.48 -5.74 0.85
CA TYR A 25 -11.36 -6.87 -0.07
C TYR A 25 -9.92 -7.38 -0.17
N LEU A 26 -8.93 -6.48 -0.23
CA LEU A 26 -7.51 -6.81 -0.27
C LEU A 26 -6.99 -7.44 1.02
N CYS A 27 -7.64 -7.23 2.17
CA CYS A 27 -7.27 -7.88 3.43
C CYS A 27 -7.48 -9.40 3.43
N LYS A 28 -8.11 -9.99 2.39
CA LYS A 28 -8.27 -11.44 2.27
C LYS A 28 -6.90 -12.11 2.08
N PRO A 29 -6.44 -12.98 3.00
CA PRO A 29 -5.08 -13.50 2.99
C PRO A 29 -4.76 -14.31 1.73
N ARG A 30 -5.75 -15.04 1.19
CA ARG A 30 -5.60 -15.81 -0.06
C ARG A 30 -5.22 -14.93 -1.24
N LEU A 31 -5.81 -13.74 -1.33
CA LEU A 31 -5.52 -12.80 -2.41
C LEU A 31 -4.10 -12.25 -2.27
N VAL A 32 -3.70 -11.84 -1.07
CA VAL A 32 -2.35 -11.33 -0.80
C VAL A 32 -1.29 -12.35 -1.16
N ILE A 33 -1.44 -13.60 -0.67
CA ILE A 33 -0.50 -14.68 -0.96
C ILE A 33 -0.42 -14.94 -2.47
N LEU A 34 -1.57 -15.05 -3.15
CA LEU A 34 -1.61 -15.26 -4.59
C LEU A 34 -0.89 -14.14 -5.34
N THR A 35 -1.17 -12.88 -5.01
CA THR A 35 -0.55 -11.72 -5.67
C THR A 35 0.95 -11.64 -5.42
N ALA A 36 1.43 -11.99 -4.22
CA ALA A 36 2.85 -12.03 -3.92
C ALA A 36 3.57 -13.13 -4.71
N ILE A 37 2.97 -14.33 -4.81
CA ILE A 37 3.52 -15.44 -5.60
C ILE A 37 3.56 -15.06 -7.09
N LEU A 38 2.47 -14.53 -7.64
CA LEU A 38 2.41 -14.11 -9.03
C LEU A 38 3.40 -12.98 -9.33
N THR A 39 3.52 -11.99 -8.44
CA THR A 39 4.51 -10.92 -8.55
C THR A 39 5.92 -11.50 -8.67
N LYS A 40 6.28 -12.46 -7.81
CA LYS A 40 7.59 -13.12 -7.87
C LYS A 40 7.80 -13.88 -9.18
N ILE A 41 6.81 -14.66 -9.61
CA ILE A 41 6.90 -15.43 -10.87
C ILE A 41 7.08 -14.50 -12.06
N CYS A 42 6.29 -13.43 -12.15
CA CYS A 42 6.40 -12.45 -13.23
C CYS A 42 7.75 -11.74 -13.20
N LEU A 43 8.25 -11.39 -12.01
CA LEU A 43 9.56 -10.77 -11.85
C LEU A 43 10.69 -11.69 -12.35
N ASP A 44 10.70 -12.97 -11.97
CA ASP A 44 11.69 -13.93 -12.45
C ASP A 44 11.68 -14.03 -13.99
N ARG A 45 10.49 -14.03 -14.60
CA ARG A 45 10.35 -14.06 -16.07
C ARG A 45 10.85 -12.76 -16.69
N LEU A 46 10.55 -11.62 -16.09
CA LEU A 46 11.00 -10.31 -16.56
C LEU A 46 12.55 -10.28 -16.63
N TYR A 47 13.24 -10.74 -15.58
CA TYR A 47 14.71 -10.87 -15.58
C TYR A 47 15.24 -11.83 -16.66
N GLN A 48 14.55 -12.95 -16.89
CA GLN A 48 14.97 -13.89 -17.94
C GLN A 48 14.88 -13.26 -19.33
N TYR A 49 13.80 -12.52 -19.62
CA TYR A 49 13.64 -11.86 -20.92
C TYR A 49 14.54 -10.63 -21.06
N SER A 50 14.81 -9.87 -20.00
CA SER A 50 15.69 -8.69 -20.07
C SER A 50 17.10 -9.09 -20.51
N ALA A 51 17.61 -10.22 -20.02
CA ALA A 51 18.89 -10.79 -20.44
C ALA A 51 18.93 -11.18 -21.94
N ILE A 52 17.78 -11.49 -22.55
CA ILE A 52 17.68 -11.80 -23.99
C ILE A 52 17.54 -10.51 -24.82
N VAL A 53 16.83 -9.50 -24.28
CA VAL A 53 16.61 -8.20 -24.95
C VAL A 53 17.93 -7.49 -25.20
N ASN A 54 18.80 -7.44 -24.19
CA ASN A 54 20.14 -6.87 -24.31
C ASN A 54 21.21 -7.89 -23.89
N PRO A 55 21.70 -8.72 -24.82
CA PRO A 55 22.73 -9.72 -24.52
C PRO A 55 24.09 -9.13 -24.15
N ASN A 56 24.31 -7.84 -24.46
CA ASN A 56 25.50 -7.08 -24.08
C ASN A 56 25.23 -6.15 -22.88
N GLY A 57 24.11 -6.36 -22.18
CA GLY A 57 23.76 -5.55 -21.02
C GLY A 57 24.85 -5.60 -19.97
N GLN A 58 25.04 -4.48 -19.26
CA GLN A 58 26.05 -4.41 -18.21
C GLN A 58 25.79 -5.51 -17.18
N LEU A 59 26.85 -6.17 -16.71
CA LEU A 59 26.73 -7.08 -15.58
C LEU A 59 26.75 -6.25 -14.29
N ASP A 60 25.97 -6.66 -13.29
CA ASP A 60 26.04 -6.06 -11.97
C ASP A 60 27.38 -6.41 -11.28
N ALA A 61 27.59 -5.88 -10.07
CA ALA A 61 28.80 -6.16 -9.29
C ALA A 61 29.01 -7.66 -8.97
N GLU A 62 27.97 -8.49 -9.15
CA GLU A 62 27.97 -9.92 -8.90
C GLU A 62 28.11 -10.74 -10.21
N GLY A 63 28.31 -10.07 -11.34
CA GLY A 63 28.43 -10.72 -12.66
C GLY A 63 27.10 -11.21 -13.24
N LYS A 64 25.95 -10.76 -12.70
CA LYS A 64 24.62 -11.11 -13.21
C LYS A 64 24.14 -10.06 -14.21
N PRO A 65 23.35 -10.46 -15.22
CA PRO A 65 22.79 -9.53 -16.19
C PRO A 65 21.91 -8.50 -15.47
N THR A 66 22.23 -7.21 -15.65
CA THR A 66 21.36 -6.13 -15.17
C THR A 66 20.08 -6.04 -16.00
N LEU A 67 19.08 -5.39 -15.42
CA LEU A 67 17.84 -5.03 -16.11
C LEU A 67 18.12 -3.90 -17.11
N ASP A 68 18.75 -4.26 -18.22
CA ASP A 68 19.15 -3.30 -19.25
C ASP A 68 18.05 -3.15 -20.32
N ILE A 69 16.93 -2.59 -19.89
CA ILE A 69 15.75 -2.32 -20.72
C ILE A 69 15.56 -0.82 -20.90
N LEU A 70 14.95 -0.43 -22.02
CA LEU A 70 14.90 0.94 -22.55
C LEU A 70 14.48 2.01 -21.53
N GLU A 71 13.59 1.66 -20.60
CA GLU A 71 13.12 2.54 -19.53
C GLU A 71 14.21 3.01 -18.54
N TYR A 72 15.25 2.19 -18.30
CA TYR A 72 16.36 2.53 -17.39
C TYR A 72 17.40 3.46 -18.03
N HIS A 73 17.34 3.64 -19.35
CA HIS A 73 18.18 4.60 -20.05
C HIS A 73 17.61 6.02 -20.05
N HIS A 74 16.42 6.24 -19.48
CA HIS A 74 15.75 7.53 -19.40
C HIS A 74 15.73 8.30 -20.74
N PRO A 75 15.20 7.71 -21.83
CA PRO A 75 15.16 8.37 -23.13
C PRO A 75 14.44 9.72 -23.03
N SER A 76 15.02 10.71 -23.69
CA SER A 76 14.54 12.09 -23.69
C SER A 76 13.92 12.48 -25.05
N THR A 77 14.31 11.77 -26.11
CA THR A 77 13.85 12.00 -27.48
C THR A 77 13.33 10.72 -28.15
N ALA A 78 12.57 10.89 -29.24
CA ALA A 78 12.15 9.77 -30.07
C ALA A 78 13.34 9.05 -30.72
N ASP A 79 14.41 9.79 -31.06
CA ASP A 79 15.63 9.22 -31.62
C ASP A 79 16.35 8.32 -30.63
N ASP A 80 16.34 8.65 -29.33
CA ASP A 80 16.90 7.80 -28.29
C ASP A 80 16.22 6.42 -28.31
N ILE A 81 14.88 6.40 -28.32
CA ILE A 81 14.09 5.15 -28.37
C ILE A 81 14.48 4.30 -29.57
N TYR A 82 14.49 4.89 -30.78
CA TYR A 82 14.81 4.13 -31.99
C TYR A 82 16.28 3.68 -32.04
N SER A 83 17.19 4.44 -31.45
CA SER A 83 18.60 4.08 -31.31
C SER A 83 18.77 2.84 -30.42
N PHE A 84 18.08 2.79 -29.28
CA PHE A 84 18.07 1.60 -28.42
C PHE A 84 17.42 0.40 -29.11
N LEU A 85 16.27 0.59 -29.76
CA LEU A 85 15.58 -0.49 -30.48
C LEU A 85 16.40 -1.05 -31.65
N ALA A 86 17.22 -0.22 -32.31
CA ALA A 86 18.15 -0.67 -33.32
C ALA A 86 19.24 -1.58 -32.71
N GLY A 87 19.76 -1.20 -31.54
CA GLY A 87 20.78 -1.95 -30.78
C GLY A 87 20.36 -3.37 -30.37
N TYR A 88 19.08 -3.60 -30.07
CA TYR A 88 18.58 -4.92 -29.63
C TYR A 88 18.55 -5.99 -30.75
N GLY A 89 18.61 -5.60 -32.03
CA GLY A 89 18.44 -6.52 -33.15
C GLY A 89 17.04 -7.17 -33.21
N ALA A 90 16.82 -8.04 -34.19
CA ALA A 90 15.50 -8.64 -34.43
C ALA A 90 15.03 -9.53 -33.26
N LYS A 91 15.93 -10.39 -32.76
CA LYS A 91 15.65 -11.30 -31.65
C LYS A 91 15.40 -10.55 -30.34
N GLY A 92 16.18 -9.52 -30.04
CA GLY A 92 16.00 -8.72 -28.82
C GLY A 92 14.67 -7.97 -28.82
N ARG A 93 14.24 -7.42 -29.97
CA ARG A 93 12.92 -6.78 -30.11
C ARG A 93 11.75 -7.76 -29.93
N GLU A 94 11.87 -8.99 -30.43
CA GLU A 94 10.86 -10.04 -30.21
C GLU A 94 10.80 -10.47 -28.74
N ALA A 95 11.95 -10.64 -28.09
CA ALA A 95 12.02 -10.88 -26.66
C ALA A 95 11.42 -9.72 -25.86
N TYR A 96 11.59 -8.48 -26.32
CA TYR A 96 11.03 -7.30 -25.65
C TYR A 96 9.49 -7.33 -25.68
N LEU A 97 8.87 -7.76 -26.78
CA LEU A 97 7.42 -7.95 -26.81
C LEU A 97 6.93 -8.95 -25.74
N SER A 98 7.70 -10.02 -25.48
CA SER A 98 7.40 -10.97 -24.41
C SER A 98 7.62 -10.34 -23.04
N LEU A 99 8.70 -9.57 -22.87
CA LEU A 99 8.97 -8.84 -21.64
C LEU A 99 7.82 -7.89 -21.27
N LEU A 100 7.30 -7.11 -22.21
CA LEU A 100 6.18 -6.19 -21.97
C LEU A 100 4.92 -6.92 -21.47
N PHE A 101 4.67 -8.14 -21.93
CA PHE A 101 3.55 -8.95 -21.44
C PHE A 101 3.75 -9.35 -19.96
N TYR A 102 4.94 -9.83 -19.61
CA TYR A 102 5.25 -10.17 -18.22
C TYR A 102 5.32 -8.96 -17.31
N ASP A 103 5.76 -7.81 -17.82
CA ASP A 103 5.77 -6.56 -17.09
C ASP A 103 4.34 -6.09 -16.75
N ASN A 104 3.42 -6.12 -17.71
CA ASN A 104 2.00 -5.86 -17.42
C ASN A 104 1.43 -6.77 -16.32
N ALA A 105 1.74 -8.06 -16.36
CA ALA A 105 1.30 -9.01 -15.34
C ALA A 105 1.95 -8.72 -13.97
N PHE A 106 3.25 -8.42 -13.96
CA PHE A 106 4.00 -8.02 -12.76
C PHE A 106 3.40 -6.78 -12.12
N LEU A 107 3.15 -5.73 -12.90
CA LEU A 107 2.58 -4.46 -12.46
C LEU A 107 1.22 -4.68 -11.79
N LEU A 108 0.30 -5.39 -12.45
CA LEU A 108 -1.03 -5.67 -11.89
C LEU A 108 -0.94 -6.48 -10.59
N CYS A 109 -0.03 -7.44 -10.49
CA CYS A 109 0.14 -8.25 -9.29
C CYS A 109 0.79 -7.46 -8.15
N ARG A 110 1.78 -6.61 -8.45
CA ARG A 110 2.50 -5.76 -7.49
C ARG A 110 1.62 -4.67 -6.89
N THR A 111 0.70 -4.11 -7.66
CA THR A 111 -0.12 -2.98 -7.21
C THR A 111 -1.05 -3.34 -6.06
N LEU A 112 -1.55 -4.57 -6.03
CA LEU A 112 -2.47 -5.04 -4.98
C LEU A 112 -1.85 -5.03 -3.57
N PRO A 113 -0.66 -5.64 -3.32
CA PRO A 113 0.00 -5.53 -2.02
C PRO A 113 0.41 -4.09 -1.68
N LEU A 114 0.77 -3.25 -2.66
CA LEU A 114 1.07 -1.83 -2.41
C LEU A 114 -0.18 -1.06 -1.93
N CYS A 115 -1.32 -1.26 -2.58
CA CYS A 115 -2.60 -0.71 -2.14
C CYS A 115 -2.97 -1.18 -0.74
N LEU A 116 -2.76 -2.47 -0.44
CA LEU A 116 -3.02 -3.04 0.89
C LEU A 116 -2.12 -2.40 1.96
N LEU A 117 -0.82 -2.26 1.70
CA LEU A 117 0.12 -1.64 2.62
C LEU A 117 -0.28 -0.19 2.94
N THR A 118 -0.69 0.58 1.94
CA THR A 118 -1.18 1.95 2.16
C THR A 118 -2.50 1.96 2.93
N TYR A 119 -3.46 1.10 2.55
CA TYR A 119 -4.73 1.00 3.26
C TYR A 119 -4.54 0.65 4.74
N MET A 120 -3.73 -0.36 5.03
CA MET A 120 -3.47 -0.80 6.40
C MET A 120 -2.73 0.25 7.22
N GLY A 121 -1.70 0.90 6.66
CA GLY A 121 -0.93 1.89 7.41
C GLY A 121 -1.73 3.13 7.80
N PHE A 122 -2.73 3.50 7.00
CA PHE A 122 -3.65 4.60 7.31
C PHE A 122 -4.98 4.16 7.94
N LYS A 123 -5.18 2.86 8.23
CA LYS A 123 -6.47 2.35 8.76
C LYS A 123 -6.89 3.02 10.07
N ARG A 124 -5.93 3.29 10.95
CA ARG A 124 -6.14 3.96 12.26
C ARG A 124 -5.96 5.47 12.22
N ALA A 125 -5.46 6.02 11.11
CA ALA A 125 -5.25 7.45 10.93
C ALA A 125 -6.58 8.21 10.80
N PRO A 126 -6.67 9.50 11.17
CA PRO A 126 -7.83 10.34 10.88
C PRO A 126 -8.15 10.40 9.38
N GLN A 127 -9.43 10.45 9.00
CA GLN A 127 -9.86 10.42 7.59
C GLN A 127 -9.25 11.53 6.71
N TRP A 128 -9.00 12.72 7.27
CA TRP A 128 -8.50 13.87 6.52
C TRP A 128 -7.05 13.71 6.01
N ILE A 129 -6.23 12.86 6.64
CA ILE A 129 -4.86 12.56 6.18
C ILE A 129 -4.74 11.29 5.35
N ARG A 130 -5.83 10.53 5.14
CA ARG A 130 -5.75 9.28 4.38
C ARG A 130 -5.64 9.63 2.89
N PRO A 131 -4.57 9.24 2.18
CA PRO A 131 -4.39 9.56 0.77
C PRO A 131 -5.17 8.62 -0.18
N GLY A 132 -5.77 7.55 0.36
CA GLY A 132 -6.38 6.50 -0.44
C GLY A 132 -5.36 5.58 -1.10
N VAL A 133 -5.79 4.83 -2.13
CA VAL A 133 -4.94 3.89 -2.90
C VAL A 133 -4.58 4.41 -4.30
N TRP A 134 -5.01 5.63 -4.62
CA TRP A 134 -5.07 6.14 -6.00
C TRP A 134 -3.70 6.37 -6.64
N ILE A 135 -2.69 6.74 -5.86
CA ILE A 135 -1.32 6.93 -6.38
C ILE A 135 -0.78 5.62 -6.98
N HIS A 136 -1.04 4.48 -6.32
CA HIS A 136 -0.62 3.16 -6.82
C HIS A 136 -1.36 2.79 -8.11
N LEU A 137 -2.67 3.07 -8.16
CA LEU A 137 -3.49 2.82 -9.34
C LEU A 137 -3.06 3.73 -10.51
N LEU A 138 -2.76 5.00 -10.24
CA LEU A 138 -2.28 5.94 -11.24
C LEU A 138 -0.90 5.53 -11.78
N THR A 139 0.01 5.11 -10.90
CA THR A 139 1.32 4.58 -11.28
C THR A 139 1.15 3.38 -12.23
N THR A 140 0.27 2.44 -11.87
CA THR A 140 -0.03 1.27 -12.70
C THR A 140 -0.63 1.66 -14.05
N ALA A 141 -1.59 2.58 -14.08
CA ALA A 141 -2.20 3.04 -15.32
C ALA A 141 -1.17 3.70 -16.24
N TRP A 142 -0.20 4.42 -15.66
CA TRP A 142 0.88 5.05 -16.39
C TRP A 142 1.86 4.01 -16.96
N ASP A 143 2.28 3.02 -16.15
CA ASP A 143 3.12 1.91 -16.60
C ASP A 143 2.46 1.09 -17.74
N LEU A 144 1.15 0.82 -17.63
CA LEU A 144 0.40 0.12 -18.69
C LEU A 144 0.34 0.95 -19.98
N GLY A 145 0.22 2.28 -19.85
CA GLY A 145 0.25 3.20 -20.99
C GLY A 145 1.60 3.20 -21.70
N GLU A 146 2.69 3.25 -20.93
CA GLU A 146 4.05 3.09 -21.44
C GLU A 146 4.19 1.77 -22.24
N ASN A 147 3.81 0.65 -21.63
CA ASN A 147 3.92 -0.67 -22.23
C ASN A 147 3.10 -0.79 -23.52
N ALA A 148 1.91 -0.18 -23.57
CA ALA A 148 1.10 -0.13 -24.78
C ALA A 148 1.79 0.65 -25.91
N LEU A 149 2.41 1.79 -25.60
CA LEU A 149 3.13 2.61 -26.58
C LEU A 149 4.38 1.89 -27.09
N LEU A 150 5.17 1.30 -26.20
CA LEU A 150 6.35 0.51 -26.56
C LEU A 150 5.98 -0.71 -27.42
N TYR A 151 4.86 -1.38 -27.10
CA TYR A 151 4.34 -2.47 -27.92
C TYR A 151 4.04 -2.00 -29.36
N ILE A 152 3.35 -0.87 -29.52
CA ILE A 152 3.05 -0.30 -30.83
C ILE A 152 4.34 -0.02 -31.60
N ILE A 153 5.30 0.68 -30.97
CA ILE A 153 6.58 1.04 -31.58
C ILE A 153 7.34 -0.21 -32.03
N LEU A 154 7.43 -1.24 -31.19
CA LEU A 154 8.08 -2.51 -31.51
C LEU A 154 7.41 -3.25 -32.67
N LYS A 155 6.08 -3.26 -32.72
CA LYS A 155 5.32 -3.93 -33.79
C LYS A 155 5.41 -3.21 -35.14
N THR A 156 5.62 -1.90 -35.14
CA THR A 156 5.76 -1.13 -36.38
C THR A 156 7.21 -0.98 -36.84
N TYR A 157 8.19 -1.30 -35.99
CA TYR A 157 9.61 -1.23 -36.34
C TYR A 157 9.92 -2.08 -37.60
N PRO A 158 10.70 -1.57 -38.58
CA PRO A 158 11.53 -0.37 -38.55
C PRO A 158 10.81 0.93 -38.96
N ARG A 159 9.51 0.90 -39.26
CA ARG A 159 8.77 2.13 -39.57
C ARG A 159 8.71 3.01 -38.32
N ARG A 160 9.20 4.24 -38.46
CA ARG A 160 9.19 5.26 -37.40
C ARG A 160 7.80 5.90 -37.28
N LEU A 161 7.37 6.07 -36.03
CA LEU A 161 6.16 6.75 -35.59
C LEU A 161 6.57 7.76 -34.51
N ASP A 162 7.21 8.86 -34.92
CA ASP A 162 7.88 9.77 -34.00
C ASP A 162 6.94 10.37 -32.95
N PHE A 163 5.68 10.62 -33.29
CA PHE A 163 4.67 11.07 -32.32
C PHE A 163 4.44 10.05 -31.20
N VAL A 164 4.35 8.75 -31.53
CA VAL A 164 4.14 7.67 -30.54
C VAL A 164 5.39 7.50 -29.68
N ALA A 165 6.57 7.58 -30.28
CA ALA A 165 7.84 7.55 -29.55
C ALA A 165 7.98 8.74 -28.59
N TRP A 166 7.60 9.94 -29.01
CA TRP A 166 7.62 11.12 -28.13
C TRP A 166 6.59 11.01 -26.99
N LEU A 167 5.42 10.43 -27.25
CA LEU A 167 4.48 10.13 -26.18
C LEU A 167 5.07 9.10 -25.21
N ALA A 168 5.73 8.06 -25.73
CA ALA A 168 6.38 7.03 -24.91
C ALA A 168 7.47 7.62 -24.00
N THR A 169 8.29 8.56 -24.47
CA THR A 169 9.26 9.24 -23.59
C THR A 169 8.56 9.99 -22.46
N GLY A 170 7.47 10.71 -22.74
CA GLY A 170 6.66 11.36 -21.72
C GLY A 170 6.11 10.37 -20.68
N PHE A 171 5.66 9.20 -21.12
CA PHE A 171 5.22 8.13 -20.22
C PHE A 171 6.38 7.57 -19.39
N ILE A 172 7.55 7.29 -19.98
CA ILE A 172 8.72 6.81 -19.22
C ILE A 172 9.13 7.83 -18.14
N GLN A 173 9.20 9.12 -18.47
CA GLN A 173 9.57 10.15 -17.50
C GLN A 173 8.53 10.31 -16.39
N GLY A 174 7.23 10.33 -16.75
CA GLY A 174 6.14 10.41 -15.78
C GLY A 174 6.08 9.21 -14.83
N LYS A 175 6.41 8.00 -15.32
CA LYS A 175 6.51 6.78 -14.53
C LYS A 175 7.50 6.94 -13.40
N TRP A 176 8.69 7.47 -13.67
CA TRP A 176 9.72 7.67 -12.66
C TRP A 176 9.29 8.65 -11.57
N VAL A 177 8.56 9.72 -11.92
CA VAL A 177 7.98 10.64 -10.94
C VAL A 177 6.95 9.92 -10.05
N LEU A 178 6.04 9.15 -10.66
CA LEU A 178 5.02 8.38 -9.95
C LEU A 178 5.63 7.25 -9.10
N PHE A 179 6.73 6.65 -9.55
CA PHE A 179 7.51 5.67 -8.80
C PHE A 179 8.05 6.26 -7.51
N TRP A 180 8.67 7.45 -7.56
CA TRP A 180 9.14 8.14 -6.36
C TRP A 180 7.98 8.55 -5.44
N ALA A 181 6.85 9.00 -6.00
CA ALA A 181 5.65 9.31 -5.23
C ALA A 181 5.11 8.05 -4.50
N THR A 182 5.14 6.90 -5.18
CA THR A 182 4.75 5.60 -4.61
C THR A 182 5.68 5.19 -3.47
N ILE A 183 7.00 5.28 -3.66
CA ILE A 183 7.99 5.00 -2.61
C ILE A 183 7.74 5.90 -1.40
N PHE A 184 7.61 7.20 -1.63
CA PHE A 184 7.34 8.16 -0.56
C PHE A 184 6.05 7.82 0.21
N LEU A 185 4.97 7.51 -0.51
CA LEU A 185 3.70 7.11 0.09
C LEU A 185 3.82 5.83 0.93
N ILE A 186 4.61 4.85 0.50
CA ILE A 186 4.86 3.62 1.28
C ILE A 186 5.55 3.97 2.60
N PHE A 187 6.59 4.81 2.59
CA PHE A 187 7.27 5.23 3.81
C PHE A 187 6.34 6.00 4.76
N VAL A 188 5.55 6.94 4.24
CA VAL A 188 4.56 7.67 5.05
C VAL A 188 3.48 6.72 5.59
N SER A 189 3.06 5.73 4.81
CA SER A 189 2.11 4.71 5.27
C SER A 189 2.65 3.91 6.44
N VAL A 190 3.88 3.39 6.32
CA VAL A 190 4.54 2.62 7.39
C VAL A 190 4.72 3.49 8.64
N GLY A 191 5.19 4.72 8.47
CA GLY A 191 5.32 5.69 9.58
C GLY A 191 3.98 5.98 10.27
N SER A 192 2.92 6.17 9.49
CA SER A 192 1.56 6.37 10.00
C SER A 192 1.05 5.13 10.74
N ALA A 193 1.32 3.93 10.21
CA ALA A 193 0.96 2.67 10.83
C ALA A 193 1.55 2.57 12.23
N ILE A 194 2.86 2.81 12.34
CA ILE A 194 3.60 2.78 13.60
C ILE A 194 3.04 3.82 14.57
N TYR A 195 2.93 5.08 14.13
CA TYR A 195 2.49 6.20 14.96
C TYR A 195 1.08 5.98 15.53
N TYR A 196 0.09 5.72 14.67
CA TYR A 196 -1.31 5.62 15.10
C TYR A 196 -1.60 4.30 15.81
N THR A 197 -0.94 3.20 15.44
CA THR A 197 -1.08 1.93 16.16
C THR A 197 -0.54 2.07 17.58
N PHE A 198 0.64 2.64 17.74
CA PHE A 198 1.24 2.85 19.06
C PHE A 198 0.37 3.77 19.95
N HIS A 199 -0.11 4.89 19.41
CA HIS A 199 -0.99 5.80 20.17
C HIS A 199 -2.31 5.15 20.55
N SER A 200 -2.92 4.37 19.65
CA SER A 200 -4.14 3.63 20.00
C SER A 200 -3.91 2.58 21.08
N MET A 201 -2.78 1.86 21.04
CA MET A 201 -2.43 0.89 22.09
C MET A 201 -2.22 1.55 23.45
N LEU A 202 -1.58 2.72 23.49
CA LEU A 202 -1.44 3.49 24.72
C LEU A 202 -2.79 3.98 25.26
N ALA A 203 -3.65 4.51 24.38
CA ALA A 203 -4.98 4.98 24.77
C ALA A 203 -5.83 3.82 25.33
N ASP A 204 -5.83 2.67 24.64
CA ASP A 204 -6.56 1.48 25.07
C ASP A 204 -6.02 0.98 26.42
N SER A 205 -4.70 0.97 26.62
CA SER A 205 -4.08 0.55 27.88
C SER A 205 -4.49 1.45 29.06
N VAL A 206 -4.54 2.76 28.84
CA VAL A 206 -5.00 3.72 29.87
C VAL A 206 -6.48 3.52 30.18
N MET A 207 -7.31 3.29 29.16
CA MET A 207 -8.74 3.05 29.34
C MET A 207 -9.01 1.76 30.12
N VAL A 208 -8.28 0.69 29.82
CA VAL A 208 -8.35 -0.58 30.56
C VAL A 208 -7.98 -0.37 32.03
N LEU A 209 -6.88 0.34 32.32
CA LEU A 209 -6.49 0.66 33.70
C LEU A 209 -7.53 1.49 34.45
N GLN A 210 -8.22 2.40 33.77
CA GLN A 210 -9.30 3.20 34.37
C GLN A 210 -10.54 2.35 34.66
N ASN A 211 -10.90 1.43 33.76
CA ASN A 211 -12.02 0.52 33.95
C ASN A 211 -11.75 -0.46 35.10
N ASP A 212 -10.54 -1.04 35.16
CA ASP A 212 -10.12 -1.91 36.27
C ASP A 212 -10.20 -1.21 37.63
N LYS A 213 -9.83 0.08 37.69
CA LYS A 213 -9.96 0.89 38.92
C LYS A 213 -11.43 1.06 39.32
N LYS A 214 -12.30 1.39 38.36
CA LYS A 214 -13.75 1.52 38.60
C LYS A 214 -14.37 0.21 39.05
N ASP A 215 -13.99 -0.90 38.46
CA ASP A 215 -14.52 -2.22 38.82
C ASP A 215 -14.08 -2.63 40.24
N LYS A 216 -12.82 -2.34 40.61
CA LYS A 216 -12.35 -2.52 42.00
C LYS A 216 -13.09 -1.64 42.99
N GLU A 217 -13.39 -0.39 42.64
CA GLU A 217 -14.19 0.51 43.49
C GLU A 217 -15.63 0.01 43.65
N ASN A 218 -16.25 -0.45 42.57
CA ASN A 218 -17.60 -1.02 42.58
C ASN A 218 -17.66 -2.29 43.44
N ALA A 219 -16.65 -3.18 43.33
CA ALA A 219 -16.55 -4.37 44.16
C ALA A 219 -16.41 -4.02 45.66
N ARG A 220 -15.59 -3.02 46.01
CA ARG A 220 -15.45 -2.53 47.40
C ARG A 220 -16.78 -1.99 47.93
N ARG A 221 -17.48 -1.15 47.15
CA ARG A 221 -18.80 -0.63 47.52
C ARG A 221 -19.82 -1.75 47.74
N HIS A 222 -19.78 -2.79 46.90
CA HIS A 222 -20.66 -3.94 47.04
C HIS A 222 -20.40 -4.70 48.35
N VAL A 223 -19.13 -4.98 48.66
CA VAL A 223 -18.73 -5.63 49.93
C VAL A 223 -19.13 -4.80 51.13
N ASP A 224 -18.86 -3.49 51.12
CA ASP A 224 -19.23 -2.59 52.22
C ASP A 224 -20.75 -2.54 52.43
N ALA A 225 -21.53 -2.53 51.35
CA ALA A 225 -22.99 -2.58 51.41
C ALA A 225 -23.50 -3.89 52.02
N VAL A 226 -22.92 -5.04 51.64
CA VAL A 226 -23.25 -6.35 52.21
C VAL A 226 -22.92 -6.40 53.70
N LEU A 227 -21.72 -5.96 54.10
CA LEU A 227 -21.30 -5.90 55.50
C LEU A 227 -22.19 -4.99 56.34
N LYS A 228 -22.57 -3.81 55.81
CA LYS A 228 -23.49 -2.88 56.48
C LYS A 228 -24.87 -3.51 56.68
N ARG A 229 -25.39 -4.22 55.68
CA ARG A 229 -26.67 -4.95 55.76
C ARG A 229 -26.62 -6.06 56.81
N GLN A 230 -25.55 -6.84 56.84
CA GLN A 230 -25.37 -7.89 57.86
C GLN A 230 -25.29 -7.31 59.28
N ARG A 231 -24.54 -6.22 59.49
CA ARG A 231 -24.47 -5.52 60.79
C ARG A 231 -25.83 -4.99 61.24
N ALA A 232 -26.62 -4.42 60.33
CA ALA A 232 -27.96 -3.93 60.63
C ALA A 232 -28.92 -5.07 61.05
N LEU A 233 -28.87 -6.20 60.34
CA LEU A 233 -29.65 -7.39 60.69
C LEU A 233 -29.26 -7.97 62.06
N ALA A 234 -27.96 -8.03 62.37
CA ALA A 234 -27.46 -8.48 63.67
C ALA A 234 -27.87 -7.53 64.82
N ALA A 235 -27.86 -6.22 64.59
CA ALA A 235 -28.31 -5.23 65.57
C ALA A 235 -29.83 -5.35 65.83
N ALA A 236 -30.63 -5.55 64.78
CA ALA A 236 -32.08 -5.73 64.90
C ALA A 236 -32.46 -7.01 65.67
N SER A 237 -31.77 -8.13 65.41
CA SER A 237 -32.00 -9.38 66.14
C SER A 237 -31.60 -9.29 67.62
N ALA A 238 -30.52 -8.57 67.94
CA ALA A 238 -30.13 -8.30 69.32
C ALA A 238 -31.15 -7.42 70.06
N ALA A 239 -31.70 -6.39 69.39
CA ALA A 239 -32.75 -5.53 69.96
C ALA A 239 -34.07 -6.28 70.21
N GLY A 240 -34.44 -7.22 69.33
CA GLY A 240 -35.63 -8.06 69.49
C GLY A 240 -35.58 -8.99 70.71
N LYS A 241 -34.42 -9.60 70.97
CA LYS A 241 -34.22 -10.45 72.17
C LYS A 241 -34.35 -9.69 73.49
N LYS A 242 -33.95 -8.41 73.52
CA LYS A 242 -34.00 -7.57 74.72
C LYS A 242 -35.41 -7.11 75.12
N LYS A 243 -36.40 -7.22 74.23
CA LYS A 243 -37.81 -6.88 74.49
C LYS A 243 -38.65 -8.06 74.99
N GLN A 244 -38.12 -9.28 74.95
CA GLN A 244 -38.80 -10.50 75.36
C GLN A 244 -38.34 -11.04 76.74
N SER A 245 -37.40 -10.35 77.39
CA SER A 245 -37.05 -10.57 78.81
C SER A 245 -37.58 -9.42 79.66
#